data_AF-L9WZQ6-F1
#
_entry.id   AF-L9WZQ6-F1
#
_cell.length_a   1.000
_cell.length_b   1.000
_cell.length_c   1.000
_cell.angle_alpha   90.00
_cell.angle_beta   90.00
_cell.angle_gamma   90.00
#
_symmetry.space_group_name_H-M   'P 1'
#
loop_
_entity.id
_entity.type
_entity.pdbx_description
1 polymer ?
#
loop_
_entity_poly.entity_id
_entity_poly.type
_entity_poly.pdbx_seq_one_letter_code
_entity_poly.pdbx_strand_id
1 'polypeptide(L)' 'MTGFDTVTPAIFHACHLVQPADRGEDERSDAVDLRIQSGRTIDAIALEGWRIDVGYPEDREEAEQRLQDAEVPATAD' A
#
# COMPACT_ATOMS: atom_id res chain seq x y z
N MET A 1 3.32 -5.54 1.56
CA MET A 1 2.96 -4.61 0.47
C MET A 1 3.17 -3.19 0.99
N THR A 2 3.66 -2.25 0.17
CA THR A 2 3.96 -0.86 0.61
C THR A 2 2.72 -0.04 0.98
N GLY A 3 1.52 -0.49 0.61
CA GLY A 3 0.26 0.24 0.87
C GLY A 3 -0.03 1.35 -0.13
N PHE A 4 0.67 1.38 -1.27
CA PHE A 4 0.44 2.30 -2.38
C PHE A 4 0.08 1.51 -3.63
N ASP A 5 -1.07 1.82 -4.22
CA ASP A 5 -1.60 1.12 -5.37
C ASP A 5 -2.40 2.05 -6.28
N THR A 6 -2.29 1.81 -7.58
CA THR A 6 -3.17 2.39 -8.60
C THR A 6 -3.96 1.27 -9.24
N VAL A 7 -5.28 1.34 -9.16
CA VAL A 7 -6.17 0.26 -9.59
C VAL A 7 -7.26 0.79 -10.52
N THR A 8 -7.63 -0.03 -11.51
CA THR A 8 -8.82 0.24 -12.33
C THR A 8 -10.10 0.01 -11.52
N PRO A 9 -11.23 0.64 -11.85
CA PRO A 9 -12.52 0.41 -11.18
C PRO A 9 -12.99 -1.05 -11.16
N ALA A 10 -12.45 -1.91 -12.03
CA ALA A 10 -12.75 -3.34 -12.01
C ALA A 10 -12.36 -4.05 -10.71
N ILE A 11 -11.54 -3.43 -9.85
CA ILE A 11 -11.23 -3.95 -8.51
C ILE A 11 -12.49 -4.09 -7.65
N PHE A 12 -13.47 -3.18 -7.80
CA PHE A 12 -14.70 -3.23 -6.99
C PHE A 12 -15.49 -4.50 -7.25
N HIS A 13 -15.53 -4.99 -8.49
CA HIS A 13 -16.20 -6.26 -8.77
C HIS A 13 -15.51 -7.42 -8.06
N ALA A 14 -14.17 -7.45 -8.05
CA ALA A 14 -13.43 -8.47 -7.32
C ALA A 14 -13.64 -8.39 -5.81
N CYS A 15 -13.70 -7.19 -5.23
CA CYS A 15 -14.00 -7.00 -3.80
C CYS A 15 -15.33 -7.62 -3.38
N HIS A 16 -16.37 -7.56 -4.22
CA HIS A 16 -17.66 -8.20 -3.93
C HIS A 16 -17.64 -9.74 -4.01
N LEU A 17 -16.56 -10.33 -4.53
CA LEU A 17 -16.39 -11.78 -4.68
C LEU A 17 -15.48 -12.39 -3.62
N VAL A 18 -14.70 -11.56 -2.91
CA VAL A 18 -13.87 -12.01 -1.79
C VAL A 18 -14.77 -12.58 -0.70
N GLN A 19 -14.26 -13.57 0.02
CA GLN A 19 -14.88 -14.11 1.22
C GLN A 19 -14.00 -13.77 2.42
N PRO A 20 -14.58 -13.56 3.61
CA PRO A 20 -13.79 -13.22 4.79
C PRO A 20 -12.71 -14.26 5.08
N ALA A 21 -11.49 -13.79 5.34
CA ALA A 21 -10.38 -14.63 5.75
C ALA A 21 -10.53 -15.11 7.22
N ASP A 22 -9.51 -15.79 7.77
CA ASP A 22 -9.50 -16.29 9.15
C ASP A 22 -9.79 -15.23 10.23
N ARG A 23 -9.56 -13.95 9.90
CA ARG A 23 -9.83 -12.79 10.77
C ARG A 23 -11.21 -12.17 10.60
N GLY A 24 -12.02 -12.68 9.68
CA GLY A 24 -13.37 -12.18 9.40
C GLY A 24 -13.40 -10.90 8.55
N GLU A 25 -12.28 -10.53 7.93
CA GLU A 25 -12.16 -9.34 7.09
C GLU A 25 -12.10 -9.73 5.61
N ASP A 26 -12.72 -8.90 4.76
CA ASP A 26 -12.61 -9.00 3.30
C ASP A 26 -11.32 -8.30 2.85
N GLU A 27 -10.29 -9.09 2.56
CA GLU A 27 -8.94 -8.59 2.30
C GLU A 27 -8.81 -8.07 0.85
N ARG A 28 -8.23 -6.87 0.72
CA ARG A 28 -7.97 -6.28 -0.60
C ARG A 28 -6.95 -7.09 -1.40
N SER A 29 -6.00 -7.75 -0.73
CA SER A 29 -5.05 -8.67 -1.38
C SER A 29 -5.77 -9.79 -2.13
N ASP A 30 -6.84 -10.32 -1.56
CA ASP A 30 -7.59 -11.44 -2.14
C ASP A 30 -8.36 -10.98 -3.39
N ALA A 31 -8.86 -9.73 -3.38
CA ALA A 31 -9.45 -9.12 -4.56
C ALA A 31 -8.41 -8.93 -5.69
N VAL A 32 -7.17 -8.55 -5.35
CA VAL A 32 -6.07 -8.45 -6.33
C VAL A 32 -5.71 -9.83 -6.89
N ASP A 33 -5.67 -10.86 -6.04
CA ASP A 33 -5.39 -12.24 -6.47
C ASP A 33 -6.45 -12.76 -7.46
N LEU A 34 -7.74 -12.49 -7.22
CA LEU A 34 -8.80 -12.81 -8.19
C LEU A 34 -8.60 -12.13 -9.54
N ARG A 35 -8.06 -10.91 -9.56
CA ARG A 35 -7.74 -10.19 -10.80
C ARG A 35 -6.59 -10.87 -11.55
N ILE A 36 -5.54 -11.28 -10.84
CA ILE A 36 -4.41 -12.04 -11.42
C ILE A 36 -4.91 -13.36 -11.99
N GLN A 37 -5.69 -14.12 -11.21
CA GLN A 37 -6.24 -15.43 -11.63
C GLN A 37 -7.19 -15.32 -12.83
N SER A 38 -7.89 -14.19 -12.98
CA SER A 38 -8.74 -13.90 -14.15
C SER A 38 -7.97 -13.37 -15.37
N GLY A 39 -6.63 -13.43 -15.35
CA GLY A 39 -5.77 -13.10 -16.49
C GLY A 39 -5.46 -11.61 -16.65
N ARG A 40 -5.58 -10.82 -15.57
CA ARG A 40 -5.18 -9.41 -15.58
C ARG A 40 -3.71 -9.26 -15.23
N THR A 41 -3.11 -8.22 -15.78
CA THR A 41 -1.72 -7.86 -15.49
C THR A 41 -1.62 -7.05 -14.21
N ILE A 42 -0.52 -7.25 -13.49
CA ILE A 42 -0.08 -6.43 -12.38
C ILE A 42 1.36 -6.02 -12.66
N ASP A 43 1.64 -4.73 -12.52
CA ASP A 43 3.00 -4.21 -12.64
C ASP A 43 3.49 -3.80 -11.26
N ALA A 44 4.62 -4.37 -10.85
CA ALA A 44 5.30 -3.96 -9.63
C ALA A 44 6.24 -2.80 -9.96
N ILE A 45 5.98 -1.63 -9.38
CA ILE A 45 6.81 -0.44 -9.56
C ILE A 45 7.75 -0.31 -8.36
N ALA A 46 9.05 -0.27 -8.64
CA ALA A 46 10.05 0.04 -7.62
C ALA A 46 9.95 1.52 -7.24
N LEU A 47 9.98 1.80 -5.94
CA LEU A 47 10.03 3.16 -5.41
C LEU A 47 11.47 3.51 -5.07
N GLU A 48 11.88 4.72 -5.45
CA GLU A 48 13.16 5.29 -5.04
C GLU A 48 13.01 6.03 -3.71
N GLY A 49 14.10 6.10 -2.95
CA GLY A 49 14.11 6.73 -1.63
C GLY A 49 13.85 5.75 -0.48
N TRP A 50 13.27 6.26 0.60
CA TRP A 50 13.04 5.49 1.83
C TRP A 50 11.57 5.11 1.99
N ARG A 51 11.34 3.93 2.58
CA ARG A 51 10.02 3.42 2.97
C ARG A 51 10.14 2.90 4.39
N ILE A 52 9.27 3.38 5.28
CA ILE A 52 9.21 2.96 6.68
C ILE A 52 7.78 2.55 7.01
N ASP A 53 7.62 1.48 7.79
CA ASP A 53 6.33 0.97 8.23
C ASP A 53 5.95 1.55 9.60
N VAL A 54 5.24 2.68 9.60
CA VAL A 54 4.90 3.39 10.85
C VAL A 54 3.81 2.68 11.70
N GLY A 55 3.41 1.46 11.33
CA GLY A 55 2.56 0.60 12.15
C GLY A 55 3.22 0.22 13.47
N TYR A 56 4.56 0.11 13.49
CA TYR A 56 5.35 -0.30 14.65
C TYR A 56 5.93 0.91 15.40
N PRO A 57 5.87 0.95 16.75
CA PRO A 57 6.42 2.05 17.53
C PRO A 57 7.90 2.34 17.24
N GLU A 58 8.72 1.30 17.11
CA GLU A 58 10.15 1.38 16.84
C GLU A 58 10.47 2.07 15.49
N ASP A 59 9.64 1.84 14.48
CA ASP A 59 9.84 2.40 13.15
C ASP A 59 9.41 3.89 13.09
N ARG A 60 8.59 4.36 14.03
CA ARG A 60 8.16 5.77 14.08
C ARG A 60 9.29 6.69 14.47
N GLU A 61 10.12 6.30 15.42
CA GLU A 61 11.29 7.09 15.84
C GLU A 61 12.26 7.29 14.66
N GLU A 62 12.48 6.25 13.86
CA GLU A 62 13.30 6.34 12.64
C GLU A 62 12.68 7.30 11.61
N ALA A 63 11.37 7.20 11.39
CA ALA A 63 10.65 8.10 10.48
C ALA A 63 10.75 9.57 10.94
N GLU A 64 10.57 9.84 12.22
CA GLU A 64 10.69 11.18 12.80
C GLU A 64 12.10 11.76 12.61
N GLN A 65 13.14 10.98 12.90
CA GLN A 65 14.52 11.44 12.73
C GLN A 65 14.82 11.80 11.27
N ARG A 66 14.44 10.94 10.31
CA ARG A 66 14.65 11.20 8.89
C ARG A 66 13.90 12.43 8.38
N LEU A 67 12.70 12.69 8.89
CA LEU A 67 11.93 13.88 8.54
C LEU A 67 12.55 15.17 9.10
N GLN A 68 13.17 15.11 10.28
CA GLN A 68 13.90 16.25 10.85
C GLN A 68 15.21 16.54 10.12
N ASP A 69 15.92 15.48 9.69
CA ASP A 69 17.18 15.59 8.95
C ASP A 69 16.98 16.03 7.49
N ALA A 70 15.84 15.69 6.90
CA ALA A 70 15.41 16.20 5.61
C ALA A 70 14.87 17.63 5.78
N GLU A 71 15.74 18.64 5.82
CA GLU A 71 15.32 20.05 5.77
C GLU A 71 14.29 20.25 4.64
N VAL A 72 13.02 20.45 5.01
CA VAL A 72 11.96 20.79 4.07
C VAL A 72 12.29 22.20 3.56
N PRO A 73 12.58 22.42 2.26
CA PRO A 73 12.62 23.79 1.76
C PRO A 73 11.25 24.38 2.05
N ALA A 74 11.20 25.42 2.88
CA ALA A 74 9.98 26.14 3.19
C ALA A 74 9.25 26.40 1.87
N THR A 75 8.02 25.88 1.75
CA THR A 75 7.13 26.23 0.65
C THR A 75 7.04 27.75 0.62
N ALA A 76 7.62 28.36 -0.41
CA ALA A 76 7.49 29.78 -0.67
C ALA A 76 6.02 30.07 -0.98
N ASP A 77 5.36 30.80 -0.10
CA ASP A 77 4.06 31.45 -0.34
C ASP A 77 4.11 32.39 -1.57
#